data_AF-A0A420F8H9-F1
#
_entry.id   AF-A0A420F8H9-F1
#
_cell.length_a   1.000
_cell.length_b   1.000
_cell.length_c   1.000
_cell.angle_alpha   90.00
_cell.angle_beta   90.00
_cell.angle_gamma   90.00
#
_symmetry.space_group_name_H-M   'P 1'
#
loop_
_entity.id
_entity.type
_entity.pdbx_description
1 polymer ?
#
loop_
_entity_poly.entity_id
_entity_poly.type
_entity_poly.pdbx_seq_one_letter_code
_entity_poly.pdbx_strand_id
1 'polypeptide(L)'
;MNEADRLRAAMRVGERSGHGVLDLDAVLRQGRRLRRRRRLTGAGAAALALAVVVGVPVAVRSAGAPQRPAAPAAQPAAGATGHPSGPTAGPTATAAPTPVATDAAPPEPLGDVVRSGIRYGAEERVFYVVPVDVPHLPGVTIGLMAGRRTADGGLAPDFLVNDVVGDDRRDGFHEIGYDQSGPHPTRPLVPAFGYFVGPAERIVGTVDGRQVAARLVRWSEDPRVVIFWFDPAVLPPGVRLDGIAAHDARGRRL
;
A
#
# COMPACT_ATOMS: atom_id res chain seq x y z
N MET A 1 -42.66 9.43 34.13
CA MET A 1 -42.40 9.25 32.69
C MET A 1 -43.05 7.97 32.26
N ASN A 2 -43.92 7.99 31.24
CA ASN A 2 -44.50 6.76 30.72
C ASN A 2 -43.71 6.25 29.49
N GLU A 3 -44.08 5.06 29.01
CA GLU A 3 -43.40 4.38 27.91
C GLU A 3 -43.56 5.12 26.56
N ALA A 4 -44.71 5.75 26.32
CA ALA A 4 -44.93 6.60 25.15
C ALA A 4 -44.07 7.87 25.17
N ASP A 5 -43.77 8.44 26.34
CA ASP A 5 -42.80 9.54 26.46
C ASP A 5 -41.38 9.08 26.12
N ARG A 6 -41.03 7.86 26.52
CA ARG A 6 -39.74 7.22 26.21
C ARG A 6 -39.58 6.95 24.72
N LEU A 7 -40.63 6.45 24.06
CA LEU A 7 -40.67 6.23 22.62
C LEU A 7 -40.61 7.56 21.85
N ARG A 8 -41.36 8.58 22.29
CA ARG A 8 -41.39 9.93 21.68
C ARG A 8 -40.06 10.67 21.88
N ALA A 9 -39.34 10.40 22.97
CA ALA A 9 -37.97 10.86 23.16
C ALA A 9 -36.98 10.12 22.24
N ALA A 10 -37.07 8.80 22.12
CA ALA A 10 -36.23 8.00 21.23
C ALA A 10 -36.37 8.41 19.75
N MET A 11 -37.60 8.64 19.27
CA MET A 11 -37.83 9.12 17.90
C MET A 11 -37.19 10.49 17.63
N ARG A 12 -37.23 11.42 18.61
CA ARG A 12 -36.59 12.75 18.49
C ARG A 12 -35.05 12.73 18.56
N VAL A 13 -34.43 11.63 18.97
CA VAL A 13 -32.96 11.48 18.94
C VAL A 13 -32.46 11.17 17.52
N GLY A 14 -33.26 10.50 16.69
CA GLY A 14 -32.90 10.19 15.30
C GLY A 14 -32.80 11.41 14.36
N GLU A 15 -33.56 12.47 14.62
CA GLU A 15 -33.67 13.65 13.75
C GLU A 15 -32.53 14.67 13.92
N ARG A 16 -31.55 14.44 14.80
CA ARG A 16 -30.39 15.32 15.00
C ARG A 16 -29.05 14.72 14.54
N SER A 17 -29.09 13.90 13.49
CA SER A 17 -27.90 13.64 12.66
C SER A 17 -27.82 14.67 11.55
N GLY A 18 -27.49 15.91 11.94
CA GLY A 18 -27.25 17.01 11.00
C GLY A 18 -26.18 16.58 10.00
N HIS A 19 -26.59 16.37 8.75
CA HIS A 19 -25.67 16.12 7.65
C HIS A 19 -24.88 17.41 7.44
N GLY A 20 -23.70 17.48 8.06
CA GLY A 20 -22.72 18.50 7.75
C GLY A 20 -22.38 18.37 6.29
N VAL A 21 -22.99 19.25 5.46
CA VAL A 21 -22.72 19.33 4.03
C VAL A 21 -21.21 19.37 3.88
N LEU A 22 -20.63 18.37 3.20
CA LEU A 22 -19.19 18.36 2.96
C LEU A 22 -18.84 19.72 2.32
N ASP A 23 -17.97 20.48 2.97
CA ASP A 23 -17.49 21.76 2.44
C ASP A 23 -16.61 21.46 1.22
N LEU A 24 -17.25 21.28 0.06
CA LEU A 24 -16.60 21.06 -1.22
C LEU A 24 -15.61 22.19 -1.52
N ASP A 25 -15.87 23.41 -1.08
CA ASP A 25 -14.94 24.52 -1.25
C ASP A 25 -13.70 24.38 -0.36
N ALA A 26 -13.80 23.85 0.85
CA ALA A 26 -12.63 23.49 1.67
C ALA A 26 -11.82 22.36 1.00
N VAL A 27 -12.49 21.29 0.54
CA VAL A 27 -11.86 20.16 -0.13
C VAL A 27 -11.14 20.60 -1.42
N LEU A 28 -11.80 21.38 -2.28
CA LEU A 28 -11.25 21.91 -3.52
C LEU A 28 -10.13 22.94 -3.29
N ARG A 29 -10.18 23.72 -2.20
CA ARG A 29 -9.13 24.67 -1.79
C ARG A 29 -7.90 23.94 -1.26
N GLN A 30 -8.08 22.87 -0.48
CA GLN A 30 -7.00 21.98 -0.04
C GLN A 30 -6.33 21.26 -1.23
N GLY A 31 -7.13 20.72 -2.17
CA GLY A 31 -6.64 20.14 -3.42
C GLY A 31 -5.94 21.13 -4.37
N ARG A 32 -6.34 22.41 -4.36
CA ARG A 32 -5.62 23.49 -5.09
C ARG A 32 -4.28 23.83 -4.43
N ARG A 33 -4.22 23.88 -3.10
CA ARG A 33 -2.97 24.15 -2.35
C ARG A 33 -1.92 23.06 -2.58
N LEU A 34 -2.32 21.78 -2.55
CA LEU A 34 -1.43 20.65 -2.84
C LEU A 34 -0.87 20.69 -4.28
N ARG A 35 -1.72 20.99 -5.28
CA ARG A 35 -1.28 21.14 -6.67
C ARG A 35 -0.33 22.32 -6.89
N ARG A 36 -0.54 23.46 -6.23
CA ARG A 36 0.44 24.57 -6.26
C ARG A 36 1.77 24.20 -5.62
N ARG A 37 1.76 23.45 -4.50
CA ARG A 37 2.98 23.00 -3.83
C ARG A 37 3.82 22.07 -4.71
N ARG A 38 3.19 21.09 -5.37
CA ARG A 38 3.86 20.19 -6.34
C ARG A 38 4.45 20.94 -7.54
N ARG A 39 3.80 21.99 -8.04
CA ARG A 39 4.32 22.82 -9.14
C ARG A 39 5.53 23.69 -8.75
N LEU A 40 5.71 23.99 -7.47
CA LEU A 40 6.85 24.77 -6.98
C LEU A 40 8.09 23.90 -6.68
N THR A 41 7.92 22.60 -6.45
CA THR A 41 9.04 21.65 -6.31
C THR A 41 9.48 21.02 -7.63
N GLY A 42 8.62 20.98 -8.65
CA GLY A 42 8.91 20.38 -9.97
C GLY A 42 9.57 21.31 -11.01
N ALA A 43 9.88 22.56 -10.68
CA ALA A 43 10.36 23.58 -11.63
C ALA A 43 11.80 24.08 -11.36
N GLY A 44 12.56 23.40 -10.49
CA GLY A 44 13.88 23.84 -10.00
C GLY A 44 15.10 23.09 -10.54
N ALA A 45 14.95 22.25 -11.57
CA ALA A 45 15.99 21.32 -12.03
C ALA A 45 16.38 21.50 -13.51
N ALA A 46 16.38 22.74 -14.01
CA ALA A 46 16.91 23.08 -15.34
C ALA A 46 17.67 24.41 -15.29
N ALA A 47 18.86 24.43 -15.92
CA ALA A 47 19.86 25.51 -15.92
C ALA A 47 20.60 25.67 -14.54
N LEU A 48 21.94 25.72 -14.45
CA LEU A 48 23.01 25.91 -15.45
C LEU A 48 24.20 24.96 -15.20
N ALA A 49 24.90 24.58 -16.26
CA ALA A 49 26.25 24.05 -16.19
C ALA A 49 27.27 25.19 -16.39
N LEU A 50 28.33 25.23 -15.57
CA LEU A 50 29.56 25.95 -15.90
C LEU A 50 30.71 25.41 -15.04
N ALA A 51 31.77 24.94 -15.69
CA ALA A 51 32.95 24.36 -15.06
C ALA A 51 34.13 25.34 -15.08
N VAL A 52 34.92 25.38 -13.99
CA VAL A 52 36.27 25.96 -13.96
C VAL A 52 37.16 25.06 -13.10
N VAL A 53 38.37 24.76 -13.60
CA VAL A 53 39.34 23.84 -12.98
C VAL A 53 40.63 24.60 -12.62
N VAL A 54 40.94 24.71 -11.32
CA VAL A 54 42.25 24.96 -10.67
C VAL A 54 42.12 24.43 -9.22
N GLY A 55 43.05 23.75 -8.55
CA GLY A 55 44.42 23.32 -8.90
C GLY A 55 44.94 22.22 -7.94
N VAL A 56 46.28 22.11 -7.79
CA VAL A 56 47.04 21.03 -7.10
C VAL A 56 48.33 21.67 -6.49
N PRO A 57 49.07 21.13 -5.49
CA PRO A 57 48.79 20.35 -4.25
C PRO A 57 49.44 21.00 -2.98
N VAL A 58 49.56 20.29 -1.84
CA VAL A 58 50.83 20.04 -1.09
C VAL A 58 50.61 19.09 0.11
N ALA A 59 51.61 18.25 0.42
CA ALA A 59 51.61 17.27 1.54
C ALA A 59 52.17 17.91 2.86
N VAL A 60 52.16 17.28 4.05
CA VAL A 60 53.11 16.24 4.50
C VAL A 60 52.79 15.82 5.96
N ARG A 61 52.88 14.51 6.29
CA ARG A 61 53.35 13.77 7.51
C ARG A 61 53.50 14.50 8.88
N SER A 62 53.46 13.87 10.08
CA SER A 62 53.31 12.46 10.52
C SER A 62 53.18 12.33 12.05
N ALA A 63 52.81 11.12 12.51
CA ALA A 63 53.20 10.46 13.78
C ALA A 63 52.63 10.96 15.14
N GLY A 64 52.23 10.00 16.00
CA GLY A 64 51.77 10.28 17.37
C GLY A 64 50.99 9.16 18.09
N ALA A 65 51.52 7.95 18.16
CA ALA A 65 51.10 6.89 19.09
C ALA A 65 52.37 6.37 19.82
N PRO A 66 52.33 5.76 21.03
CA PRO A 66 51.19 5.01 21.62
C PRO A 66 50.94 5.24 23.14
N GLN A 67 49.88 4.63 23.72
CA GLN A 67 49.97 3.81 24.95
C GLN A 67 48.63 3.14 25.34
N ARG A 68 48.74 1.95 25.97
CA ARG A 68 47.71 1.02 26.52
C ARG A 68 48.39 0.35 27.72
N PRO A 69 47.78 0.12 28.91
CA PRO A 69 46.59 -0.72 29.18
C PRO A 69 45.59 -0.08 30.20
N ALA A 70 44.49 -0.67 30.68
CA ALA A 70 44.11 -2.08 30.88
C ALA A 70 42.57 -2.33 30.86
N ALA A 71 42.18 -3.60 31.05
CA ALA A 71 40.82 -4.11 31.33
C ALA A 71 40.83 -4.83 32.72
N PRO A 72 39.79 -5.51 33.25
CA PRO A 72 38.46 -5.84 32.70
C PRO A 72 37.28 -5.74 33.73
N ALA A 73 36.17 -6.44 33.42
CA ALA A 73 35.00 -6.82 34.27
C ALA A 73 33.87 -5.75 34.41
N ALA A 74 32.58 -6.12 34.56
CA ALA A 74 31.97 -7.44 34.75
C ALA A 74 30.58 -7.58 34.06
N GLN A 75 30.18 -8.83 33.76
CA GLN A 75 28.79 -9.24 33.53
C GLN A 75 28.21 -9.85 34.82
N PRO A 76 26.92 -9.60 35.11
CA PRO A 76 25.90 -10.68 35.13
C PRO A 76 24.53 -10.16 34.59
N ALA A 77 23.42 -10.91 34.49
CA ALA A 77 23.17 -12.33 34.18
C ALA A 77 21.63 -12.49 33.95
N ALA A 78 21.23 -13.57 33.27
CA ALA A 78 19.92 -14.26 33.34
C ALA A 78 18.58 -13.47 33.44
N GLY A 79 17.77 -13.59 32.38
CA GLY A 79 16.49 -14.33 32.45
C GLY A 79 15.23 -13.62 32.96
N ALA A 80 14.24 -13.45 32.07
CA ALA A 80 12.82 -13.49 32.40
C ALA A 80 11.99 -13.95 31.20
N THR A 81 11.18 -15.00 31.38
CA THR A 81 10.14 -15.43 30.44
C THR A 81 8.96 -14.47 30.49
N GLY A 82 8.50 -13.99 29.33
CA GLY A 82 7.27 -13.19 29.22
C GLY A 82 6.62 -13.33 27.85
N HIS A 83 5.46 -13.98 27.80
CA HIS A 83 4.54 -13.91 26.67
C HIS A 83 3.68 -12.64 26.82
N PRO A 84 3.72 -11.68 25.90
CA PRO A 84 2.62 -10.75 25.70
C PRO A 84 1.71 -11.29 24.59
N SER A 85 0.47 -11.63 24.94
CA SER A 85 -0.58 -11.88 23.95
C SER A 85 -0.80 -10.60 23.13
N GLY A 86 -0.43 -10.64 21.84
CA GLY A 86 -0.63 -9.51 20.94
C GLY A 86 -2.12 -9.18 20.78
N PRO A 87 -2.54 -7.90 20.84
CA PRO A 87 -3.94 -7.55 20.69
C PRO A 87 -4.40 -7.76 19.24
N THR A 88 -5.60 -8.34 19.09
CA THR A 88 -6.30 -8.43 17.80
C THR A 88 -6.48 -7.04 17.19
N ALA A 89 -5.73 -6.72 16.14
CA ALA A 89 -5.94 -5.50 15.38
C ALA A 89 -7.26 -5.58 14.61
N GLY A 90 -8.24 -4.77 15.02
CA GLY A 90 -9.40 -4.46 14.19
C GLY A 90 -8.98 -3.65 12.95
N PRO A 91 -9.82 -3.56 11.91
CA PRO A 91 -9.43 -2.99 10.62
C PRO A 91 -9.10 -1.50 10.75
N THR A 92 -7.85 -1.16 10.45
CA THR A 92 -7.42 0.24 10.20
C THR A 92 -8.22 0.81 9.04
N ALA A 93 -8.63 2.07 9.13
CA ALA A 93 -9.41 2.72 8.09
C ALA A 93 -8.59 2.85 6.78
N THR A 94 -8.96 2.04 5.78
CA THR A 94 -8.45 2.09 4.40
C THR A 94 -8.50 3.52 3.85
N ALA A 95 -7.36 4.04 3.39
CA ALA A 95 -7.33 5.33 2.71
C ALA A 95 -7.90 5.17 1.29
N ALA A 96 -8.55 6.21 0.76
CA ALA A 96 -9.14 6.11 -0.58
C ALA A 96 -8.04 5.88 -1.65
N PRO A 97 -8.10 4.78 -2.43
CA PRO A 97 -7.09 4.48 -3.43
C PRO A 97 -7.09 5.51 -4.56
N THR A 98 -5.93 5.79 -5.14
CA THR A 98 -5.77 6.87 -6.12
C THR A 98 -5.86 6.35 -7.55
N PRO A 99 -6.88 6.72 -8.34
CA PRO A 99 -6.90 6.43 -9.77
C PRO A 99 -5.80 7.21 -10.48
N VAL A 100 -5.02 6.52 -11.33
CA VAL A 100 -3.93 7.14 -12.09
C VAL A 100 -4.51 8.01 -13.22
N ALA A 101 -4.01 9.24 -13.35
CA ALA A 101 -4.36 10.17 -14.42
C ALA A 101 -3.36 10.07 -15.59
N THR A 102 -3.86 10.19 -16.82
CA THR A 102 -3.26 9.60 -18.03
C THR A 102 -2.10 10.39 -18.68
N ASP A 103 -1.76 11.59 -18.19
CA ASP A 103 -0.78 12.48 -18.86
C ASP A 103 0.70 12.23 -18.49
N ALA A 104 0.99 11.27 -17.61
CA ALA A 104 2.36 10.87 -17.29
C ALA A 104 2.67 9.50 -17.91
N ALA A 105 3.92 9.29 -18.36
CA ALA A 105 4.37 7.97 -18.79
C ALA A 105 4.14 6.95 -17.66
N PRO A 106 3.57 5.76 -17.94
CA PRO A 106 3.32 4.77 -16.91
C PRO A 106 4.65 4.34 -16.26
N PRO A 107 4.70 4.19 -14.92
CA PRO A 107 5.92 3.76 -14.25
C PRO A 107 6.32 2.35 -14.72
N GLU A 108 7.62 2.17 -14.95
CA GLU A 108 8.19 0.91 -15.40
C GLU A 108 7.98 -0.19 -14.33
N PRO A 109 7.54 -1.41 -14.72
CA PRO A 109 7.45 -2.53 -13.81
C PRO A 109 8.81 -2.88 -13.20
N LEU A 110 8.83 -3.09 -11.88
CA LEU A 110 9.94 -3.75 -11.21
C LEU A 110 9.71 -5.26 -11.32
N GLY A 111 10.53 -5.93 -12.13
CA GLY A 111 10.44 -7.37 -12.35
C GLY A 111 9.24 -7.79 -13.21
N ASP A 112 8.75 -9.01 -12.98
CA ASP A 112 7.77 -9.65 -13.85
C ASP A 112 6.36 -9.04 -13.76
N VAL A 113 5.71 -8.91 -14.93
CA VAL A 113 4.30 -8.53 -15.05
C VAL A 113 3.41 -9.77 -14.91
N VAL A 114 2.79 -9.93 -13.74
CA VAL A 114 1.93 -11.06 -13.40
C VAL A 114 0.64 -11.04 -14.21
N ARG A 115 0.43 -12.12 -14.96
CA ARG A 115 -0.80 -12.39 -15.71
C ARG A 115 -1.87 -12.95 -14.79
N SER A 116 -3.02 -12.28 -14.68
CA SER A 116 -4.10 -12.75 -13.81
C SER A 116 -5.01 -13.80 -14.46
N GLY A 117 -4.99 -13.90 -15.81
CA GLY A 117 -5.94 -14.68 -16.59
C GLY A 117 -7.34 -14.06 -16.75
N ILE A 118 -7.67 -13.01 -15.99
CA ILE A 118 -8.95 -12.30 -16.07
C ILE A 118 -8.94 -11.42 -17.32
N ARG A 119 -9.95 -11.57 -18.20
CA ARG A 119 -10.04 -10.83 -19.46
C ARG A 119 -11.28 -9.95 -19.58
N TYR A 120 -11.10 -8.86 -20.32
CA TYR A 120 -12.11 -7.87 -20.63
C TYR A 120 -12.06 -7.59 -22.14
N GLY A 121 -12.80 -8.39 -22.90
CA GLY A 121 -12.66 -8.42 -24.36
C GLY A 121 -11.25 -8.90 -24.76
N ALA A 122 -10.53 -8.05 -25.49
CA ALA A 122 -9.15 -8.32 -25.92
C ALA A 122 -8.08 -7.97 -24.86
N GLU A 123 -8.45 -7.27 -23.78
CA GLU A 123 -7.51 -6.86 -22.73
C GLU A 123 -7.43 -7.90 -21.59
N GLU A 124 -6.28 -8.02 -20.94
CA GLU A 124 -6.06 -8.91 -19.79
C GLU A 124 -5.68 -8.09 -18.55
N ARG A 125 -6.33 -8.31 -17.41
CA ARG A 125 -5.91 -7.72 -16.13
C ARG A 125 -4.54 -8.27 -15.74
N VAL A 126 -3.63 -7.38 -15.37
CA VAL A 126 -2.28 -7.73 -14.92
C VAL A 126 -1.98 -7.04 -13.59
N PHE A 127 -1.07 -7.64 -12.82
CA PHE A 127 -0.53 -7.06 -11.61
C PHE A 127 0.99 -6.93 -11.76
N TYR A 128 1.55 -5.80 -11.34
CA TYR A 128 3.00 -5.59 -11.37
C TYR A 128 3.41 -4.61 -10.29
N VAL A 129 4.61 -4.81 -9.74
CA VAL A 129 5.20 -3.89 -8.77
C VAL A 129 5.81 -2.71 -9.53
N VAL A 130 5.73 -1.52 -8.97
CA VAL A 130 6.30 -0.28 -9.54
C VAL A 130 7.04 0.49 -8.45
N PRO A 131 8.06 1.30 -8.80
CA PRO A 131 8.67 2.20 -7.82
C PRO A 131 7.67 3.30 -7.43
N VAL A 132 7.68 3.68 -6.16
CA VAL A 132 6.95 4.84 -5.64
C VAL A 132 7.88 5.71 -4.79
N ASP A 133 7.63 7.02 -4.79
CA ASP A 133 8.21 7.97 -3.84
C ASP A 133 7.05 8.55 -3.02
N VAL A 134 6.99 8.19 -1.74
CA VAL A 134 5.97 8.65 -0.81
C VAL A 134 6.58 9.71 0.12
N PRO A 135 6.20 10.99 -0.01
CA PRO A 135 6.79 12.05 0.80
C PRO A 135 6.66 11.78 2.30
N HIS A 136 7.80 11.88 3.01
CA HIS A 136 7.96 11.60 4.44
C HIS A 136 7.88 10.12 4.85
N LEU A 137 7.83 9.18 3.90
CA LEU A 137 7.83 7.73 4.14
C LEU A 137 8.88 7.02 3.28
N PRO A 138 10.19 7.20 3.57
CA PRO A 138 11.27 6.63 2.76
C PRO A 138 11.36 5.08 2.84
N GLY A 139 10.63 4.43 3.74
CA GLY A 139 10.44 2.98 3.77
C GLY A 139 9.35 2.47 2.83
N VAL A 140 8.61 3.36 2.15
CA VAL A 140 7.66 3.00 1.09
C VAL A 140 8.25 3.39 -0.26
N THR A 141 8.84 2.38 -0.88
CA THR A 141 9.62 2.39 -2.13
C THR A 141 8.93 1.65 -3.26
N ILE A 142 8.01 0.72 -2.95
CA ILE A 142 7.20 0.00 -3.93
C ILE A 142 5.69 0.19 -3.75
N GLY A 143 4.96 0.07 -4.86
CA GLY A 143 3.51 -0.09 -4.88
C GLY A 143 3.09 -1.17 -5.87
N LEU A 144 1.91 -1.75 -5.66
CA LEU A 144 1.31 -2.75 -6.52
C LEU A 144 0.31 -2.09 -7.48
N MET A 145 0.60 -2.17 -8.77
CA MET A 145 -0.27 -1.70 -9.84
C MET A 145 -1.21 -2.82 -10.29
N ALA A 146 -2.51 -2.58 -10.27
CA ALA A 146 -3.45 -3.26 -11.15
C ALA A 146 -3.54 -2.48 -12.47
N GLY A 147 -3.14 -3.12 -13.57
CA GLY A 147 -3.18 -2.56 -14.91
C GLY A 147 -3.89 -3.49 -15.88
N ARG A 148 -3.97 -3.08 -17.15
CA ARG A 148 -4.45 -3.93 -18.25
C ARG A 148 -3.34 -4.08 -19.27
N ARG A 149 -3.13 -5.31 -19.72
CA ARG A 149 -2.37 -5.59 -20.94
C ARG A 149 -3.31 -5.40 -22.12
N THR A 150 -3.00 -4.44 -22.98
CA THR A 150 -3.76 -4.13 -24.19
C THR A 150 -3.50 -5.17 -25.29
N ALA A 151 -4.31 -5.18 -26.35
CA ALA A 151 -4.26 -6.20 -27.40
C ALA A 151 -2.94 -6.22 -28.21
N ASP A 152 -2.25 -5.07 -28.26
CA ASP A 152 -0.91 -4.87 -28.82
C ASP A 152 0.22 -5.24 -27.85
N GLY A 153 -0.10 -5.67 -26.62
CA GLY A 153 0.85 -6.05 -25.59
C GLY A 153 1.29 -4.91 -24.66
N GLY A 154 0.85 -3.67 -24.90
CA GLY A 154 1.11 -2.52 -24.05
C GLY A 154 0.52 -2.65 -22.64
N LEU A 155 0.94 -1.77 -21.72
CA LEU A 155 0.44 -1.73 -20.34
C LEU A 155 -0.28 -0.41 -20.06
N ALA A 156 -1.58 -0.50 -19.73
CA ALA A 156 -2.38 0.62 -19.26
C ALA A 156 -2.52 0.56 -17.73
N PRO A 157 -2.04 1.56 -16.96
CA PRO A 157 -2.23 1.59 -15.51
C PRO A 157 -3.67 1.99 -15.17
N ASP A 158 -4.31 1.25 -14.26
CA ASP A 158 -5.63 1.63 -13.72
C ASP A 158 -5.54 2.16 -12.30
N PHE A 159 -4.85 1.42 -11.44
CA PHE A 159 -5.02 1.51 -10.00
C PHE A 159 -3.74 1.12 -9.27
N LEU A 160 -3.18 2.05 -8.50
CA LEU A 160 -1.99 1.84 -7.69
C LEU A 160 -2.41 1.76 -6.21
N VAL A 161 -1.91 0.74 -5.51
CA VAL A 161 -1.92 0.68 -4.04
C VAL A 161 -0.49 0.61 -3.50
N ASN A 162 -0.24 1.32 -2.41
CA ASN A 162 1.02 1.34 -1.70
C ASN A 162 0.74 1.61 -0.22
N ASP A 163 1.67 1.23 0.66
CA ASP A 163 1.52 1.55 2.07
C ASP A 163 1.57 3.08 2.29
N VAL A 164 0.79 3.57 3.24
CA VAL A 164 0.70 5.00 3.60
C VAL A 164 1.28 5.29 4.99
N VAL A 165 1.94 4.30 5.59
CA VAL A 165 2.64 4.35 6.88
C VAL A 165 3.72 3.26 6.92
N GLY A 166 4.81 3.50 7.64
CA GLY A 166 5.81 2.46 7.93
C GLY A 166 6.72 2.11 6.74
N ASP A 167 6.80 0.81 6.45
CA ASP A 167 7.77 0.17 5.56
C ASP A 167 7.07 -0.88 4.68
N ASP A 168 7.39 -0.91 3.39
CA ASP A 168 6.72 -1.79 2.40
C ASP A 168 7.16 -3.27 2.46
N ARG A 169 8.13 -3.63 3.31
CA ARG A 169 8.59 -5.02 3.56
C ARG A 169 8.37 -5.51 4.99
N ARG A 170 7.58 -4.82 5.79
CA ARG A 170 7.13 -5.35 7.10
C ARG A 170 6.28 -6.61 6.89
N ASP A 171 6.53 -7.68 7.65
CA ASP A 171 5.75 -8.92 7.52
C ASP A 171 4.25 -8.69 7.74
N GLY A 172 3.41 -9.35 6.95
CA GLY A 172 1.95 -9.27 7.02
C GLY A 172 1.26 -8.75 5.76
N PHE A 173 0.02 -8.28 5.91
CA PHE A 173 -0.76 -7.67 4.83
C PHE A 173 -0.43 -6.18 4.66
N HIS A 174 -0.33 -5.78 3.40
CA HIS A 174 -0.23 -4.39 2.94
C HIS A 174 -1.55 -3.91 2.34
N GLU A 175 -1.61 -2.65 1.91
CA GLU A 175 -2.85 -2.02 1.44
C GLU A 175 -3.57 -2.85 0.36
N ILE A 176 -4.87 -3.12 0.58
CA ILE A 176 -5.70 -3.97 -0.28
C ILE A 176 -6.52 -3.08 -1.22
N GLY A 177 -6.23 -3.20 -2.52
CA GLY A 177 -7.00 -2.54 -3.57
C GLY A 177 -8.24 -3.34 -3.94
N TYR A 178 -9.32 -2.63 -4.27
CA TYR A 178 -10.54 -3.17 -4.86
C TYR A 178 -11.29 -2.03 -5.53
N ASP A 179 -12.11 -2.34 -6.53
CA ASP A 179 -12.94 -1.33 -7.15
C ASP A 179 -14.00 -0.80 -6.17
N GLN A 180 -14.15 0.53 -6.11
CA GLN A 180 -15.21 1.22 -5.35
C GLN A 180 -16.18 1.95 -6.30
N SER A 181 -16.02 1.76 -7.62
CA SER A 181 -16.91 2.33 -8.63
C SER A 181 -18.35 1.88 -8.38
N GLY A 182 -19.28 2.85 -8.40
CA GLY A 182 -20.70 2.58 -8.29
C GLY A 182 -21.26 1.76 -9.47
N PRO A 183 -22.59 1.52 -9.52
CA PRO A 183 -23.22 0.51 -10.38
C PRO A 183 -23.05 0.65 -11.90
N HIS A 184 -22.35 1.68 -12.38
CA HIS A 184 -22.03 1.91 -13.79
C HIS A 184 -20.52 2.21 -13.94
N PRO A 185 -19.65 1.19 -13.87
CA PRO A 185 -18.21 1.38 -13.99
C PRO A 185 -17.84 1.79 -15.43
N THR A 186 -17.07 2.87 -15.58
CA THR A 186 -16.56 3.37 -16.87
C THR A 186 -15.24 2.72 -17.29
N ARG A 187 -14.74 1.77 -16.50
CA ARG A 187 -13.52 0.99 -16.73
C ARG A 187 -13.77 -0.48 -16.40
N PRO A 188 -12.99 -1.43 -16.94
CA PRO A 188 -13.08 -2.81 -16.53
C PRO A 188 -12.76 -2.96 -15.04
N LEU A 189 -13.66 -3.63 -14.31
CA LEU A 189 -13.62 -3.73 -12.86
C LEU A 189 -12.27 -4.25 -12.33
N VAL A 190 -11.90 -3.82 -11.13
CA VAL A 190 -10.69 -4.30 -10.44
C VAL A 190 -11.09 -5.32 -9.35
N PRO A 191 -10.61 -6.58 -9.39
CA PRO A 191 -10.85 -7.54 -8.30
C PRO A 191 -10.27 -7.02 -6.99
N ALA A 192 -10.67 -7.61 -5.85
CA ALA A 192 -9.91 -7.42 -4.63
C ALA A 192 -8.49 -8.01 -4.79
N PHE A 193 -7.46 -7.21 -4.53
CA PHE A 193 -6.05 -7.55 -4.75
C PHE A 193 -5.13 -6.85 -3.75
N GLY A 194 -3.92 -7.37 -3.58
CA GLY A 194 -2.92 -6.78 -2.70
C GLY A 194 -1.62 -7.59 -2.72
N TYR A 195 -0.74 -7.32 -1.76
CA TYR A 195 0.40 -8.18 -1.49
C TYR A 195 0.54 -8.47 0.01
N PHE A 196 1.18 -9.60 0.29
CA PHE A 196 1.53 -10.07 1.63
C PHE A 196 3.03 -10.30 1.68
N VAL A 197 3.70 -9.88 2.75
CA VAL A 197 5.13 -10.17 2.97
C VAL A 197 5.27 -11.29 3.99
N GLY A 198 5.85 -12.40 3.56
CA GLY A 198 6.14 -13.56 4.40
C GLY A 198 5.87 -14.93 3.73
N PRO A 199 5.85 -16.03 4.51
CA PRO A 199 5.76 -17.39 4.00
C PRO A 199 4.31 -17.84 3.74
N ALA A 200 3.48 -16.97 3.14
CA ALA A 200 2.10 -17.32 2.80
C ALA A 200 2.06 -18.31 1.63
N GLU A 201 1.44 -19.47 1.87
CA GLU A 201 1.11 -20.46 0.84
C GLU A 201 -0.39 -20.45 0.48
N ARG A 202 -1.23 -19.87 1.35
CA ARG A 202 -2.66 -19.70 1.10
C ARG A 202 -3.19 -18.42 1.74
N ILE A 203 -3.83 -17.58 0.94
CA ILE A 203 -4.59 -16.42 1.42
C ILE A 203 -6.08 -16.69 1.18
N VAL A 204 -6.90 -16.44 2.20
CA VAL A 204 -8.37 -16.51 2.11
C VAL A 204 -8.99 -15.21 2.58
N GLY A 205 -10.04 -14.79 1.89
CA GLY A 205 -10.96 -13.74 2.30
C GLY A 205 -12.25 -14.36 2.83
N THR A 206 -12.94 -13.66 3.72
CA THR A 206 -14.29 -14.02 4.21
C THR A 206 -15.32 -13.06 3.62
N VAL A 207 -16.43 -13.58 3.12
CA VAL A 207 -17.61 -12.81 2.67
C VAL A 207 -18.87 -13.58 3.06
N ASP A 208 -19.81 -12.93 3.74
CA ASP A 208 -21.07 -13.52 4.21
C ASP A 208 -20.83 -14.81 5.03
N GLY A 209 -19.74 -14.84 5.79
CA GLY A 209 -19.28 -16.01 6.56
C GLY A 209 -18.63 -17.14 5.74
N ARG A 210 -18.60 -17.06 4.41
CA ARG A 210 -17.94 -18.03 3.51
C ARG A 210 -16.49 -17.66 3.25
N GLN A 211 -15.58 -18.63 3.28
CA GLN A 211 -14.19 -18.43 2.83
C GLN A 211 -14.07 -18.52 1.30
N VAL A 212 -13.33 -17.60 0.71
CA VAL A 212 -12.91 -17.58 -0.70
C VAL A 212 -11.39 -17.58 -0.75
N ALA A 213 -10.79 -18.42 -1.60
CA ALA A 213 -9.33 -18.45 -1.79
C ALA A 213 -8.88 -17.40 -2.81
N ALA A 214 -7.75 -16.75 -2.54
CA ALA A 214 -7.06 -15.92 -3.51
C ALA A 214 -6.17 -16.77 -4.45
N ARG A 215 -5.89 -16.25 -5.64
CA ARG A 215 -4.73 -16.63 -6.46
C ARG A 215 -3.50 -15.96 -5.87
N LEU A 216 -2.37 -16.66 -5.83
CA LEU A 216 -1.09 -16.17 -5.29
C LEU A 216 0.01 -16.33 -6.35
N VAL A 217 0.91 -15.35 -6.43
CA VAL A 217 2.16 -15.40 -7.20
C VAL A 217 3.26 -14.74 -6.36
N ARG A 218 4.42 -15.40 -6.22
CA ARG A 218 5.61 -14.78 -5.63
C ARG A 218 6.22 -13.81 -6.65
N TRP A 219 6.55 -12.60 -6.20
CA TRP A 219 7.19 -11.60 -7.05
C TRP A 219 8.64 -11.99 -7.40
N SER A 220 9.12 -11.58 -8.57
CA SER A 220 10.43 -12.00 -9.12
C SER A 220 11.61 -11.45 -8.33
N GLU A 221 11.53 -10.20 -7.86
CA GLU A 221 12.66 -9.52 -7.19
C GLU A 221 12.79 -9.89 -5.71
N ASP A 222 11.67 -10.24 -5.05
CA ASP A 222 11.65 -10.70 -3.67
C ASP A 222 10.56 -11.77 -3.48
N PRO A 223 10.94 -13.06 -3.40
CA PRO A 223 9.99 -14.14 -3.20
C PRO A 223 9.21 -14.10 -1.88
N ARG A 224 9.59 -13.25 -0.90
CA ARG A 224 8.77 -13.01 0.31
C ARG A 224 7.52 -12.19 -0.01
N VAL A 225 7.54 -11.37 -1.06
CA VAL A 225 6.39 -10.60 -1.53
C VAL A 225 5.48 -11.52 -2.34
N VAL A 226 4.32 -11.83 -1.78
CA VAL A 226 3.28 -12.64 -2.41
C VAL A 226 2.18 -11.71 -2.91
N ILE A 227 2.13 -11.51 -4.22
CA ILE A 227 1.02 -10.81 -4.90
C ILE A 227 -0.20 -11.73 -4.88
N PHE A 228 -1.36 -11.21 -4.50
CA PHE A 228 -2.60 -11.97 -4.48
C PHE A 228 -3.78 -11.20 -5.08
N TRP A 229 -4.74 -11.95 -5.62
CA TRP A 229 -6.03 -11.42 -6.07
C TRP A 229 -7.14 -12.46 -5.93
N PHE A 230 -8.36 -11.99 -5.73
CA PHE A 230 -9.55 -12.83 -5.72
C PHE A 230 -10.14 -12.93 -7.12
N ASP A 231 -10.60 -14.12 -7.49
CA ASP A 231 -11.17 -14.40 -8.81
C ASP A 231 -12.57 -13.75 -8.93
N PRO A 232 -12.81 -12.83 -9.90
CA PRO A 232 -14.11 -12.19 -10.10
C PRO A 232 -15.29 -13.15 -10.25
N ALA A 233 -15.05 -14.39 -10.71
CA ALA A 233 -16.07 -15.42 -10.83
C ALA A 233 -16.51 -16.01 -9.48
N VAL A 234 -15.74 -15.80 -8.41
CA VAL A 234 -16.00 -16.33 -7.06
C VAL A 234 -16.29 -15.21 -6.04
N LEU A 235 -15.68 -14.04 -6.25
CA LEU A 235 -15.91 -12.80 -5.52
C LEU A 235 -16.12 -11.64 -6.51
N PRO A 236 -17.37 -11.21 -6.75
CA PRO A 236 -17.65 -10.08 -7.62
C PRO A 236 -16.92 -8.80 -7.17
N PRO A 237 -16.33 -8.02 -8.09
CA PRO A 237 -15.72 -6.74 -7.74
C PRO A 237 -16.70 -5.78 -7.05
N GLY A 238 -16.19 -4.91 -6.17
CA GLY A 238 -17.00 -4.03 -5.33
C GLY A 238 -17.55 -4.68 -4.04
N VAL A 239 -17.57 -6.00 -3.95
CA VAL A 239 -17.90 -6.71 -2.69
C VAL A 239 -16.71 -6.59 -1.74
N ARG A 240 -16.96 -6.04 -0.54
CA ARG A 240 -15.95 -5.96 0.52
C ARG A 240 -15.76 -7.32 1.20
N LEU A 241 -14.52 -7.58 1.63
CA LEU A 241 -14.19 -8.70 2.50
C LEU A 241 -14.52 -8.34 3.96
N ASP A 242 -15.15 -9.27 4.68
CA ASP A 242 -15.35 -9.19 6.14
C ASP A 242 -14.05 -9.43 6.90
N GLY A 243 -13.08 -10.09 6.26
CA GLY A 243 -11.75 -10.34 6.79
C GLY A 243 -10.85 -11.05 5.78
N ILE A 244 -9.55 -11.07 6.07
CA ILE A 244 -8.54 -11.77 5.27
C ILE A 244 -7.53 -12.45 6.19
N ALA A 245 -7.02 -13.62 5.79
CA ALA A 245 -6.06 -14.40 6.55
C ALA A 245 -5.06 -15.13 5.65
N ALA A 246 -3.77 -14.96 5.93
CA ALA A 246 -2.69 -15.72 5.33
C ALA A 246 -2.39 -16.97 6.17
N HIS A 247 -1.95 -18.04 5.50
CA HIS A 247 -1.59 -19.30 6.14
C HIS A 247 -0.30 -19.84 5.54
N ASP A 248 0.51 -20.48 6.38
CA ASP A 248 1.73 -21.17 5.97
C ASP A 248 1.45 -22.54 5.33
N ALA A 249 2.52 -23.22 4.87
CA ALA A 249 2.46 -24.57 4.31
C ALA A 249 1.85 -25.64 5.24
N ARG A 250 1.75 -25.37 6.55
CA ARG A 250 1.16 -26.27 7.56
C ARG A 250 -0.30 -25.87 7.88
N GLY A 251 -0.86 -24.89 7.16
CA GLY A 251 -2.20 -24.36 7.40
C GLY A 251 -2.30 -23.49 8.65
N ARG A 252 -1.19 -23.13 9.30
CA ARG A 252 -1.21 -22.22 10.46
C ARG A 252 -1.41 -20.80 9.98
N ARG A 253 -2.26 -20.03 10.66
CA ARG A 253 -2.45 -18.61 10.39
C ARG A 253 -1.15 -17.84 10.66
N LEU A 254 -0.83 -16.91 9.76
CA LEU A 254 0.22 -15.90 9.88
C LEU A 254 -0.37 -14.57 10.36
#